data_AF-A0A353XWZ1-F1
#
_entry.id   AF-A0A353XWZ1-F1
#
_cell.length_a   1.000
_cell.length_b   1.000
_cell.length_c   1.000
_cell.angle_alpha   90.00
_cell.angle_beta   90.00
_cell.angle_gamma   90.00
#
_symmetry.space_group_name_H-M   'P 1'
#
loop_
_entity.id
_entity.type
_entity.pdbx_description
1 polymer ?
#
loop_
_entity_poly.entity_id
_entity_poly.type
_entity_poly.pdbx_seq_one_letter_code
_entity_poly.pdbx_strand_id
1 'polypeptide(L)' 'MSDKQALLDEKSKLIADMLEMQKQFIDYEHENGMGGKDYYYSQEGLLKDYREKYNDMAVRLVDVSHELVGSSRWM' A
#
# COMPACT_ATOMS: atom_id res chain seq x y z
N MET A 1 9.10 -5.49 24.23
CA MET A 1 7.90 -5.01 23.50
C MET A 1 7.00 -6.21 23.30
N SER A 2 5.71 -6.13 23.61
CA SER A 2 4.77 -7.23 23.32
C SER A 2 4.66 -7.39 21.80
N ASP A 3 4.61 -8.62 21.29
CA ASP A 3 4.51 -8.91 19.84
C ASP A 3 3.35 -8.15 19.19
N LYS A 4 2.27 -7.92 19.94
CA LYS A 4 1.12 -7.11 19.52
C LYS A 4 1.44 -5.62 19.31
N GLN A 5 2.35 -5.05 20.11
CA GLN A 5 2.77 -3.66 19.96
C GLN A 5 3.61 -3.49 18.69
N ALA A 6 4.50 -4.43 18.40
CA ALA A 6 5.28 -4.43 17.17
C ALA A 6 4.38 -4.48 15.92
N LEU A 7 3.32 -5.30 15.96
CA LEU A 7 2.31 -5.38 14.88
C LEU A 7 1.50 -4.08 14.73
N LEU A 8 1.16 -3.40 15.82
CA LEU A 8 0.47 -2.10 15.77
C LEU A 8 1.36 -1.01 15.16
N ASP A 9 2.64 -1.01 15.51
CA ASP A 9 3.61 -0.06 14.97
C ASP A 9 3.85 -0.34 13.47
N GLU A 10 3.96 -1.62 13.08
CA GLU A 10 4.08 -2.04 11.67
C GLU A 10 2.85 -1.64 10.85
N LYS A 11 1.64 -1.90 11.36
CA LYS A 11 0.39 -1.47 10.73
C LYS A 11 0.35 0.04 10.50
N SER A 12 0.74 0.81 11.52
CA SER A 12 0.72 2.27 11.43
C SER A 12 1.71 2.78 10.40
N LYS A 13 2.89 2.15 10.32
CA LYS A 13 3.90 2.45 9.31
C LYS A 13 3.40 2.13 7.89
N LEU A 14 2.83 0.95 7.68
CA LEU A 14 2.26 0.55 6.38
C LEU A 14 1.18 1.52 5.91
N ILE A 15 0.29 1.96 6.81
CA ILE A 15 -0.73 2.96 6.46
C ILE A 15 -0.09 4.29 6.06
N ALA A 16 0.95 4.74 6.78
CA ALA A 16 1.66 5.97 6.45
C ALA A 16 2.33 5.88 5.07
N ASP A 17 3.03 4.78 4.79
CA ASP A 17 3.70 4.54 3.51
C ASP A 17 2.69 4.45 2.35
N MET A 18 1.54 3.79 2.56
CA MET A 18 0.46 3.73 1.57
C MET A 18 -0.16 5.11 1.30
N LEU A 19 -0.34 5.96 2.31
CA LEU A 19 -0.84 7.31 2.15
C LEU A 19 0.16 8.22 1.42
N GLU A 20 1.45 8.06 1.68
CA GLU A 20 2.50 8.77 0.95
C GLU A 20 2.52 8.38 -0.52
N MET A 21 2.41 7.09 -0.82
CA MET A 21 2.28 6.60 -2.19
C MET A 21 1.05 7.18 -2.88
N GLN A 22 -0.12 7.18 -2.22
CA GLN A 22 -1.32 7.81 -2.78
C GLN A 22 -1.13 9.30 -3.08
N LYS A 23 -0.43 10.04 -2.22
CA LYS A 23 -0.09 11.45 -2.49
C LYS A 23 0.83 11.59 -3.69
N GLN A 24 1.89 10.80 -3.77
CA GLN A 24 2.78 10.80 -4.93
C GLN A 24 2.01 10.49 -6.22
N PHE A 25 1.03 9.59 -6.17
CA PHE A 25 0.17 9.29 -7.31
C PHE A 25 -0.69 10.50 -7.71
N ILE A 26 -1.33 11.17 -6.74
CA ILE A 26 -2.14 12.39 -6.98
C ILE A 26 -1.28 13.52 -7.55
N ASP A 27 -0.08 13.74 -7.01
CA ASP A 27 0.85 14.76 -7.50
C ASP A 27 1.31 14.44 -8.93
N TYR A 28 1.62 13.17 -9.20
CA TYR A 28 2.00 12.72 -10.53
C TYR A 28 0.84 12.83 -11.54
N GLU A 29 -0.40 12.55 -11.12
CA GLU A 29 -1.63 12.74 -11.90
C GLU A 29 -1.87 14.23 -12.21
N HIS A 30 -1.71 15.10 -11.22
CA HIS A 30 -1.84 16.56 -11.39
C HIS A 30 -0.75 17.15 -12.30
N GLU A 31 0.50 16.70 -12.19
CA GLU A 31 1.61 17.21 -13.01
C GLU A 31 1.55 16.73 -14.46
N ASN A 32 1.19 15.47 -14.69
CA ASN A 32 1.23 14.86 -16.03
C ASN A 32 -0.13 14.83 -16.73
N GLY A 33 -1.22 15.18 -16.04
CA GLY A 33 -2.57 15.19 -16.60
C GLY A 33 -3.01 13.82 -17.11
N MET A 34 -2.67 12.77 -16.37
CA MET A 34 -2.95 11.39 -16.76
C MET A 34 -4.36 10.96 -16.41
N GLY A 35 -5.06 10.31 -17.34
CA GLY A 35 -6.32 9.64 -17.03
C GLY A 35 -6.07 8.26 -16.41
N GLY A 36 -7.08 7.67 -15.75
CA GLY A 36 -6.98 6.33 -15.16
C GLY A 36 -6.59 5.20 -16.14
N LYS A 37 -6.65 5.46 -17.46
CA LYS A 37 -6.13 4.57 -18.50
C LYS A 37 -4.61 4.64 -18.62
N ASP A 38 -4.01 5.82 -18.53
CA ASP A 38 -2.55 6.01 -18.59
C ASP A 38 -1.88 5.36 -17.38
N TYR A 39 -2.54 5.41 -16.21
CA TYR A 39 -2.15 4.63 -15.04
C TYR A 39 -2.18 3.10 -15.24
N TYR A 40 -3.09 2.61 -16.10
CA TYR A 40 -3.22 1.17 -16.37
C TYR A 40 -2.29 0.68 -17.47
N TYR A 41 -1.93 1.56 -18.40
CA TYR A 41 -1.02 1.26 -19.50
C TYR A 41 0.42 1.72 -19.28
N SER A 42 0.73 2.39 -18.17
CA SER A 42 2.10 2.77 -17.83
C SER A 42 2.98 1.52 -17.63
N GLN A 43 3.74 1.17 -18.66
CA GLN A 43 4.68 0.05 -18.68
C GLN A 43 6.08 0.47 -18.17
N GLU A 44 6.27 1.77 -17.89
CA GLU A 44 7.53 2.40 -17.52
C GLU A 44 7.33 3.47 -16.43
N GLY A 45 8.36 3.69 -15.61
CA GLY A 45 8.39 4.73 -14.58
C GLY A 45 7.79 4.32 -13.22
N LEU A 46 7.50 5.33 -12.38
CA LEU A 46 7.04 5.19 -11.00
C LEU A 46 5.83 4.26 -10.88
N LEU A 47 4.91 4.31 -11.85
CA LEU A 47 3.64 3.61 -11.85
C LEU A 47 3.72 2.11 -12.12
N LYS A 48 4.78 1.63 -12.78
CA LYS A 48 4.97 0.21 -13.10
C LYS A 48 5.08 -0.61 -11.82
N ASP A 49 5.97 -0.17 -10.93
CA ASP A 49 6.23 -0.83 -9.65
C ASP A 49 5.28 -0.32 -8.54
N TYR A 50 4.62 0.82 -8.76
CA TYR A 50 3.66 1.40 -7.81
C TYR A 50 2.55 0.41 -7.45
N ARG A 51 1.96 -0.26 -8.45
CA ARG A 51 0.86 -1.21 -8.23
C ARG A 51 1.30 -2.41 -7.43
N GLU A 52 2.46 -2.98 -7.77
CA GLU A 52 3.01 -4.14 -7.09
C GLU A 52 3.35 -3.80 -5.64
N LYS A 53 4.09 -2.70 -5.41
CA LYS A 53 4.44 -2.23 -4.06
C LYS A 53 3.21 -1.88 -3.21
N TYR A 54 2.24 -1.20 -3.79
CA TYR A 54 1.00 -0.86 -3.08
C TYR A 54 0.20 -2.11 -2.74
N ASN A 55 0.13 -3.08 -3.65
CA ASN A 55 -0.52 -4.37 -3.41
C ASN A 55 0.19 -5.16 -2.32
N ASP A 56 1.52 -5.25 -2.35
CA ASP A 56 2.31 -5.95 -1.33
C ASP A 56 2.08 -5.35 0.06
N MET A 57 2.07 -4.01 0.17
CA MET A 57 1.75 -3.32 1.42
C MET A 57 0.31 -3.55 1.87
N ALA A 58 -0.65 -3.57 0.95
CA ALA A 58 -2.05 -3.86 1.26
C ALA A 58 -2.24 -5.31 1.77
N VAL A 59 -1.59 -6.28 1.13
CA VAL A 59 -1.59 -7.68 1.57
C VAL A 59 -0.97 -7.79 2.97
N ARG A 60 0.18 -7.16 3.19
CA ARG A 60 0.83 -7.15 4.51
C ARG A 60 -0.03 -6.49 5.58
N LEU A 61 -0.71 -5.37 5.26
CA LEU A 61 -1.61 -4.68 6.18
C LEU A 61 -2.79 -5.56 6.61
N VAL A 62 -3.32 -6.36 5.69
CA VAL A 62 -4.39 -7.34 5.96
C VAL A 62 -3.85 -8.46 6.84
N ASP A 63 -2.69 -9.02 6.52
CA ASP A 63 -2.07 -10.09 7.33
C ASP A 63 -1.79 -9.62 8.76
N VAL A 64 -1.19 -8.44 8.94
CA VAL A 64 -0.98 -7.82 10.26
C VAL A 64 -2.31 -7.59 10.99
N SER A 65 -3.37 -7.21 10.27
CA SER A 65 -4.70 -7.03 10.88
C SER A 65 -5.32 -8.36 11.32
N HIS A 66 -5.14 -9.44 10.55
CA HIS A 66 -5.55 -10.79 10.94
C HIS A 66 -4.77 -11.31 12.16
N GLU A 67 -3.45 -11.09 12.20
CA GLU A 67 -2.59 -11.43 13.34
C GLU A 67 -3.00 -10.67 14.62
N LEU A 68 -3.35 -9.39 14.50
CA LEU A 68 -3.81 -8.57 15.63
C LEU A 68 -5.17 -8.98 16.21
N VAL A 69 -6.09 -9.43 15.35
CA VAL A 69 -7.45 -9.86 15.73
C VAL A 69 -7.47 -11.33 16.16
N GLY A 70 -6.42 -12.09 15.86
CA GLY A 70 -6.32 -13.52 16.19
C GLY A 70 -7.16 -14.42 15.29
N SER A 71 -7.59 -13.93 14.12
CA SER A 71 -8.33 -14.73 13.13
C SER A 71 -7.36 -15.26 12.07
N SER A 72 -7.29 -16.57 11.89
CA SER A 72 -6.55 -17.16 10.76
C SER A 72 -7.22 -16.79 9.44
N ARG A 73 -6.42 -16.49 8.40
CA ARG A 73 -6.90 -16.24 7.05
C ARG A 73 -7.55 -17.53 6.52
N TRP A 74 -8.87 -17.60 6.49
CA TRP A 74 -9.58 -18.70 5.84
C TRP A 74 -9.43 -18.46 4.33
N MET A 75 -8.59 -19.29 3.72
CA MET A 75 -8.32 -19.33 2.29
C MET A 75 -9.28 -20.28 1.61
#